data_AF-A0A1I0VY97-F1
#
_entry.id   AF-A0A1I0VY97-F1
#
_cell.length_a   1.000
_cell.length_b   1.000
_cell.length_c   1.000
_cell.angle_alpha   90.00
_cell.angle_beta   90.00
_cell.angle_gamma   90.00
#
_symmetry.space_group_name_H-M   'P 1'
#
loop_
_entity.id
_entity.type
_entity.pdbx_description
1 polymer ?
#
loop_
_entity_poly.entity_id
_entity_poly.type
_entity_poly.pdbx_seq_one_letter_code
_entity_poly.pdbx_strand_id
1 'polypeptide(L)'
;MASSIRILKIYPESFRANVYSTKHFRMIGLIDVSIKYTYGIERVTLPFFRSSGTNSGKIKGLWYPIVGIKTHTGRFTEFTEYLNFVLTNCTKRESASKGWLAKSLFFPKEYMDSSRIRGFSNGVHYESLLEIGKTLRYLYEKDKFYEMDSLDARNLNSRVTSKQIYQDNKHTQRENFERFIKDIFDKD
;
A
#
# COMPACT_ATOMS: atom_id res chain seq x y z
N MET A 1 -5.54 -15.78 -18.42
CA MET A 1 -6.43 -16.17 -17.31
C MET A 1 -6.84 -14.92 -16.56
N ALA A 2 -8.14 -14.66 -16.36
CA ALA A 2 -8.60 -13.49 -15.63
C ALA A 2 -8.14 -13.58 -14.16
N SER A 3 -7.62 -12.47 -13.62
CA SER A 3 -7.29 -12.35 -12.21
C SER A 3 -8.46 -12.78 -11.32
N SER A 4 -8.24 -13.80 -10.50
CA SER A 4 -9.17 -14.18 -9.44
C SER A 4 -9.11 -13.23 -8.24
N ILE A 5 -7.99 -12.49 -8.09
CA ILE A 5 -7.79 -11.55 -6.99
C ILE A 5 -8.36 -10.18 -7.36
N ARG A 6 -9.27 -9.66 -6.52
CA ARG A 6 -9.94 -8.37 -6.74
C ARG A 6 -10.31 -7.72 -5.41
N ILE A 7 -10.13 -6.41 -5.30
CA ILE A 7 -10.66 -5.61 -4.20
C ILE A 7 -12.17 -5.42 -4.42
N LEU A 8 -12.97 -5.75 -3.41
CA LEU A 8 -14.44 -5.70 -3.48
C LEU A 8 -15.04 -4.50 -2.75
N LYS A 9 -14.49 -4.15 -1.59
CA LYS A 9 -15.07 -3.17 -0.69
C LYS A 9 -13.98 -2.47 0.11
N ILE A 10 -14.15 -1.17 0.33
CA ILE A 10 -13.36 -0.36 1.26
C ILE A 10 -14.14 -0.27 2.58
N TYR A 11 -13.45 -0.26 3.71
CA TYR A 11 -14.03 -0.01 5.04
C TYR A 11 -13.59 1.38 5.52
N PRO A 12 -14.26 2.49 5.12
CA PRO A 12 -13.85 3.85 5.46
C PRO A 12 -13.63 4.08 6.96
N GLU A 13 -14.46 3.44 7.78
CA GLU A 13 -14.39 3.50 9.24
C GLU A 13 -13.12 2.88 9.80
N SER A 14 -12.39 2.05 9.06
CA SER A 14 -11.11 1.47 9.51
C SER A 14 -9.90 2.35 9.25
N PHE A 15 -10.10 3.51 8.60
CA PHE A 15 -9.00 4.38 8.20
C PHE A 15 -8.26 4.93 9.42
N ARG A 16 -6.97 4.61 9.49
CA ARG A 16 -6.04 5.10 10.50
C ARG A 16 -4.93 5.87 9.81
N ALA A 17 -4.55 7.01 10.34
CA ALA A 17 -3.43 7.80 9.84
C ALA A 17 -2.61 8.36 10.99
N ASN A 18 -1.32 8.51 10.77
CA ASN A 18 -0.48 9.27 11.68
C ASN A 18 -0.64 10.77 11.45
N VAL A 19 -0.42 11.56 12.48
CA VAL A 19 -0.32 13.02 12.39
C VAL A 19 0.99 13.45 13.02
N TYR A 20 2.04 13.62 12.21
CA TYR A 20 3.36 14.01 12.72
C TYR A 20 3.54 15.52 12.91
N SER A 21 2.68 16.35 12.34
CA SER A 21 2.80 17.80 12.45
C SER A 21 1.48 18.50 12.16
N THR A 22 1.32 19.71 12.69
CA THR A 22 0.17 20.60 12.43
C THR A 22 0.05 21.03 10.97
N LYS A 23 1.12 20.89 10.17
CA LYS A 23 1.12 21.09 8.72
C LYS A 23 1.23 19.74 8.02
N HIS A 24 0.09 19.18 7.62
CA HIS A 24 -0.05 17.84 7.05
C HIS A 24 0.70 17.67 5.70
N PHE A 25 2.01 17.36 5.74
CA PHE A 25 2.86 17.30 4.53
C PHE A 25 3.09 15.87 3.99
N ARG A 26 3.33 14.88 4.85
CA ARG A 26 3.50 13.46 4.47
C ARG A 26 2.98 12.57 5.59
N MET A 27 1.87 11.90 5.34
CA MET A 27 1.26 10.96 6.27
C MET A 27 1.32 9.54 5.71
N ILE A 28 1.31 8.56 6.59
CA ILE A 28 1.10 7.15 6.30
C ILE A 28 -0.21 6.71 6.92
N GLY A 29 -0.88 5.80 6.24
CA GLY A 29 -2.23 5.40 6.59
C GLY A 29 -2.44 3.93 6.35
N LEU A 30 -3.38 3.38 7.10
CA LEU A 30 -3.82 1.99 7.01
C LEU A 30 -5.32 2.00 6.77
N ILE A 31 -5.76 1.18 5.81
CA ILE A 31 -7.18 1.01 5.49
C ILE A 31 -7.45 -0.47 5.31
N ASP A 32 -8.55 -0.95 5.87
CA ASP A 32 -9.00 -2.30 5.60
C ASP A 32 -9.86 -2.34 4.34
N VAL A 33 -9.68 -3.40 3.56
CA VAL A 33 -10.48 -3.68 2.37
C VAL A 33 -10.84 -5.16 2.33
N SER A 34 -11.96 -5.51 1.70
CA SER A 34 -12.25 -6.90 1.36
C SER A 34 -11.60 -7.25 0.03
N ILE A 35 -10.83 -8.32 0.01
CA ILE A 35 -10.20 -8.85 -1.20
C ILE A 35 -10.76 -10.24 -1.45
N LYS A 36 -11.28 -10.47 -2.66
CA LYS A 36 -11.62 -11.82 -3.14
C LYS A 36 -10.33 -12.50 -3.57
N TYR A 37 -10.10 -13.70 -3.06
CA TYR A 37 -9.08 -14.64 -3.50
C TYR A 37 -9.74 -15.91 -4.06
N THR A 38 -8.94 -16.87 -4.53
CA THR A 38 -9.45 -18.18 -4.98
C THR A 38 -10.09 -19.00 -3.85
N TYR A 39 -9.69 -18.76 -2.60
CA TYR A 39 -10.15 -19.51 -1.42
C TYR A 39 -11.26 -18.82 -0.61
N GLY A 40 -11.69 -17.62 -1.03
CA GLY A 40 -12.72 -16.86 -0.32
C GLY A 40 -12.46 -15.37 -0.34
N ILE A 41 -13.25 -14.63 0.44
CA ILE A 41 -13.10 -13.19 0.66
C ILE A 41 -12.44 -13.00 2.02
N GLU A 42 -11.44 -12.14 2.09
CA GLU A 42 -10.71 -11.85 3.32
C GLU A 42 -10.64 -10.33 3.53
N ARG A 43 -10.64 -9.88 4.78
CA ARG A 43 -10.37 -8.50 5.16
C ARG A 43 -8.86 -8.29 5.30
N VAL A 44 -8.31 -7.33 4.57
CA VAL A 44 -6.87 -7.09 4.48
C VAL A 44 -6.57 -5.63 4.75
N THR A 45 -5.66 -5.36 5.67
CA THR A 45 -5.15 -4.00 5.89
C THR A 45 -4.12 -3.65 4.81
N LEU A 46 -4.31 -2.55 4.09
CA LEU A 46 -3.40 -2.03 3.08
C LEU A 46 -2.76 -0.71 3.55
N PRO A 47 -1.44 -0.53 3.34
CA PRO A 47 -0.77 0.72 3.69
C PRO A 47 -0.71 1.70 2.51
N PHE A 48 -0.95 2.98 2.81
CA PHE A 48 -0.89 4.10 1.86
C PHE A 48 -0.04 5.24 2.42
N PHE A 49 0.44 6.11 1.54
CA PHE A 49 1.07 7.38 1.93
C PHE A 49 0.43 8.56 1.23
N ARG A 50 0.30 9.68 1.94
CA ARG A 50 -0.17 10.95 1.39
C ARG A 50 0.96 11.68 0.68
N SER A 51 0.76 12.01 -0.58
CA SER A 51 1.75 12.69 -1.42
C SER A 51 1.83 14.19 -1.13
N SER A 52 3.06 14.72 -1.08
CA SER A 52 3.33 16.16 -1.02
C SER A 52 3.28 16.85 -2.40
N GLY A 53 3.16 16.09 -3.49
CA GLY A 53 3.11 16.61 -4.87
C GLY A 53 4.44 17.08 -5.45
N THR A 54 5.55 16.88 -4.73
CA THR A 54 6.82 17.56 -5.05
C THR A 54 7.70 16.86 -6.09
N ASN A 55 7.35 15.67 -6.61
CA ASN A 55 8.13 14.97 -7.65
C ASN A 55 7.34 13.84 -8.35
N SER A 56 7.64 13.60 -9.63
CA SER A 56 7.24 12.40 -10.43
C SER A 56 5.78 12.30 -10.88
N GLY A 57 5.08 13.43 -11.11
CA GLY A 57 3.69 13.41 -11.63
C GLY A 57 2.64 12.97 -10.59
N LYS A 58 2.99 12.96 -9.30
CA LYS A 58 2.06 12.66 -8.22
C LYS A 58 1.23 13.87 -7.85
N ILE A 59 -0.06 13.64 -7.62
CA ILE A 59 -1.02 14.66 -7.21
C ILE A 59 -0.83 14.94 -5.72
N LYS A 60 -0.69 16.22 -5.36
CA LYS A 60 -0.60 16.67 -3.96
C LYS A 60 -1.88 16.29 -3.21
N GLY A 61 -1.74 15.73 -2.01
CA GLY A 61 -2.84 15.32 -1.16
C GLY A 61 -3.49 13.99 -1.51
N LEU A 62 -3.21 13.41 -2.69
CA LEU A 62 -3.66 12.06 -3.02
C LEU A 62 -2.85 11.01 -2.25
N TRP A 63 -3.51 9.92 -1.91
CA TRP A 63 -2.92 8.78 -1.21
C TRP A 63 -2.51 7.70 -2.21
N TYR A 64 -1.31 7.15 -2.04
CA TYR A 64 -0.72 6.16 -2.94
C TYR A 64 -0.34 4.90 -2.16
N PRO A 65 -0.55 3.70 -2.74
CA PRO A 65 -0.20 2.45 -2.08
C PRO A 65 1.31 2.32 -1.88
N ILE A 66 1.68 1.64 -0.80
CA ILE A 66 3.05 1.20 -0.50
C ILE A 66 3.01 -0.29 -0.11
N VAL A 67 4.17 -0.93 -0.11
CA VAL A 67 4.38 -2.25 0.50
C VAL A 67 4.77 -2.08 1.97
N GLY A 68 5.50 -1.02 2.28
CA GLY A 68 5.96 -0.68 3.61
C GLY A 68 6.99 0.47 3.58
N ILE A 69 7.77 0.61 4.64
CA ILE A 69 8.77 1.69 4.77
C ILE A 69 10.13 1.10 5.16
N LYS A 70 11.19 1.48 4.45
CA LYS A 70 12.55 1.03 4.75
C LYS A 70 12.98 1.49 6.15
N THR A 71 13.48 0.58 6.97
CA THR A 71 13.88 0.87 8.36
C THR A 71 15.38 1.12 8.51
N HIS A 72 16.18 0.69 7.53
CA HIS A 72 17.63 0.89 7.47
C HIS A 72 18.10 1.05 6.01
N THR A 73 19.18 1.81 5.78
CA THR A 73 19.73 2.00 4.44
C THR A 73 20.42 0.73 3.94
N GLY A 74 20.19 0.35 2.68
CA GLY A 74 20.80 -0.82 2.04
C GLY A 74 19.79 -1.66 1.26
N ARG A 75 20.13 -2.94 1.04
CA ARG A 75 19.24 -3.94 0.44
C ARG A 75 18.01 -4.20 1.31
N PHE A 76 16.97 -4.78 0.72
CA PHE A 76 15.73 -5.14 1.42
C PHE A 76 15.93 -6.43 2.23
N THR A 77 15.88 -6.33 3.55
CA THR A 77 16.04 -7.47 4.48
C THR A 77 15.10 -7.40 5.69
N GLU A 78 14.41 -6.27 5.90
CA GLU A 78 13.56 -6.04 7.08
C GLU A 78 12.10 -6.45 6.90
N PHE A 79 11.68 -6.79 5.68
CA PHE A 79 10.34 -7.29 5.42
C PHE A 79 10.34 -8.81 5.51
N THR A 80 9.26 -9.45 5.03
CA THR A 80 9.26 -10.89 4.83
C THR A 80 10.11 -11.28 3.63
N GLU A 81 10.53 -12.55 3.55
CA GLU A 81 11.35 -13.06 2.44
C GLU A 81 10.73 -12.74 1.08
N TYR A 82 9.43 -12.96 0.94
CA TYR A 82 8.73 -12.68 -0.31
C TYR A 82 8.65 -11.19 -0.65
N LEU A 83 8.34 -10.32 0.32
CA LEU A 83 8.30 -8.89 0.08
C LEU A 83 9.70 -8.32 -0.22
N ASN A 84 10.75 -8.84 0.44
CA ASN A 84 12.13 -8.49 0.13
C ASN A 84 12.49 -8.87 -1.31
N PHE A 85 12.08 -10.06 -1.78
CA PHE A 85 12.25 -10.49 -3.17
C PHE A 85 11.55 -9.53 -4.16
N VAL A 86 10.27 -9.22 -3.94
CA VAL A 86 9.51 -8.32 -4.82
C VAL A 86 10.15 -6.94 -4.86
N LEU A 87 10.48 -6.36 -3.70
CA LEU A 87 11.05 -5.01 -3.63
C LEU A 87 12.44 -4.93 -4.26
N THR A 88 13.25 -5.97 -4.14
CA THR A 88 14.55 -6.11 -4.80
C THR A 88 14.38 -6.07 -6.32
N ASN A 89 13.41 -6.81 -6.87
CA ASN A 89 13.15 -6.90 -8.31
C ASN A 89 12.41 -5.69 -8.90
N CYS A 90 11.80 -4.83 -8.07
CA CYS A 90 11.10 -3.63 -8.50
C CYS A 90 11.89 -2.33 -8.26
N THR A 91 12.98 -2.35 -7.50
CA THR A 91 13.69 -1.13 -7.08
C THR A 91 15.04 -1.02 -7.76
N LYS A 92 15.32 0.15 -8.34
CA LYS A 92 16.61 0.46 -8.97
C LYS A 92 17.77 0.20 -7.99
N ARG A 93 18.80 -0.54 -8.43
CA ARG A 93 19.97 -0.95 -7.62
C ARG A 93 19.62 -1.78 -6.37
N GLU A 94 18.43 -2.39 -6.33
CA GLU A 94 18.06 -3.38 -5.30
C GLU A 94 18.13 -2.85 -3.85
N SER A 95 18.16 -1.53 -3.67
CA SER A 95 18.46 -0.89 -2.40
C SER A 95 17.75 0.45 -2.24
N ALA A 96 17.57 0.87 -1.00
CA ALA A 96 16.95 2.14 -0.66
C ALA A 96 17.48 2.69 0.67
N SER A 97 17.31 4.00 0.87
CA SER A 97 17.66 4.68 2.12
C SER A 97 16.60 4.47 3.20
N LYS A 98 16.99 4.54 4.48
CA LYS A 98 16.05 4.57 5.61
C LYS A 98 14.95 5.64 5.40
N GLY A 99 13.71 5.29 5.72
CA GLY A 99 12.53 6.15 5.53
C GLY A 99 11.97 6.15 4.10
N TRP A 100 12.60 5.43 3.17
CA TRP A 100 12.09 5.30 1.81
C TRP A 100 10.79 4.51 1.79
N LEU A 101 9.78 5.08 1.12
CA LEU A 101 8.46 4.48 0.94
C LEU A 101 8.54 3.41 -0.16
N ALA A 102 8.28 2.15 0.20
CA ALA A 102 8.41 0.99 -0.67
C ALA A 102 7.26 0.91 -1.68
N LYS A 103 7.36 1.73 -2.74
CA LYS A 103 6.27 1.97 -3.70
C LYS A 103 6.60 1.57 -5.13
N SER A 104 7.84 1.19 -5.44
CA SER A 104 8.28 0.98 -6.83
C SER A 104 7.43 -0.05 -7.59
N LEU A 105 6.92 -1.08 -6.88
CA LEU A 105 6.00 -2.07 -7.42
C LEU A 105 4.79 -1.44 -8.14
N PHE A 106 4.28 -0.32 -7.64
CA PHE A 106 3.07 0.31 -8.18
C PHE A 106 3.37 1.26 -9.35
N PHE A 107 4.61 1.29 -9.85
CA PHE A 107 5.01 2.11 -10.99
C PHE A 107 5.36 1.20 -12.18
N PRO A 108 4.83 1.50 -13.38
CA PRO A 108 5.17 0.81 -14.62
C PRO A 108 6.66 0.62 -14.86
N LYS A 109 7.02 -0.50 -15.49
CA LYS A 109 8.31 -0.65 -16.18
C LYS A 109 8.29 -0.07 -17.60
N GLU A 110 7.15 -0.06 -18.28
CA GLU A 110 7.01 0.37 -19.69
C GLU A 110 5.97 1.49 -19.90
N TYR A 111 5.91 2.00 -21.14
CA TYR A 111 5.17 3.20 -21.57
C TYR A 111 3.71 3.16 -21.11
N MET A 112 3.30 4.16 -20.33
CA MET A 112 1.90 4.29 -19.91
C MET A 112 1.07 5.00 -20.97
N ASP A 113 -0.20 4.62 -21.04
CA ASP A 113 -1.24 5.54 -21.47
C ASP A 113 -1.15 6.83 -20.63
N SER A 114 -0.92 7.95 -21.31
CA SER A 114 -0.83 9.29 -20.73
C SER A 114 -2.06 9.71 -19.91
N SER A 115 -3.20 9.02 -20.09
CA SER A 115 -4.44 9.27 -19.35
C SER A 115 -4.43 8.79 -17.89
N ARG A 116 -3.54 7.85 -17.52
CA ARG A 116 -3.51 7.24 -16.18
C ARG A 116 -2.59 7.93 -15.19
N ILE A 117 -3.02 7.97 -13.93
CA ILE A 117 -2.23 8.51 -12.82
C ILE A 117 -1.21 7.46 -12.37
N ARG A 118 0.08 7.79 -12.43
CA ARG A 118 1.17 6.86 -12.02
C ARG A 118 1.11 6.53 -10.53
N GLY A 119 1.53 5.31 -10.17
CA GLY A 119 1.74 4.90 -8.78
C GLY A 119 0.61 4.07 -8.16
N PHE A 120 -0.23 3.45 -8.99
CA PHE A 120 -1.36 2.61 -8.58
C PHE A 120 -1.34 1.21 -9.20
N SER A 121 -0.19 0.74 -9.71
CA SER A 121 -0.07 -0.44 -10.62
C SER A 121 -0.73 -0.21 -11.98
N ASN A 122 -0.40 -0.99 -13.00
CA ASN A 122 -0.94 -0.85 -14.36
C ASN A 122 -1.98 -1.91 -14.70
N GLY A 123 -2.00 -2.99 -13.93
CA GLY A 123 -2.88 -4.11 -14.16
C GLY A 123 -4.32 -3.89 -13.70
N VAL A 124 -4.99 -5.01 -13.42
CA VAL A 124 -6.40 -5.09 -13.02
C VAL A 124 -6.72 -4.34 -11.72
N HIS A 125 -5.70 -4.00 -10.92
CA HIS A 125 -5.87 -3.34 -9.62
C HIS A 125 -5.83 -1.82 -9.69
N TYR A 126 -5.48 -1.24 -10.85
CA TYR A 126 -5.31 0.21 -11.02
C TYR A 126 -6.50 1.01 -10.52
N GLU A 127 -7.70 0.73 -11.03
CA GLU A 127 -8.91 1.51 -10.68
C GLU A 127 -9.25 1.38 -9.20
N SER A 128 -9.13 0.17 -8.64
CA SER A 128 -9.44 -0.07 -7.22
C SER A 128 -8.45 0.63 -6.28
N LEU A 129 -7.15 0.58 -6.60
CA LEU A 129 -6.12 1.26 -5.81
C LEU A 129 -6.24 2.78 -5.92
N LEU A 130 -6.57 3.31 -7.10
CA LEU A 130 -6.85 4.72 -7.31
C LEU A 130 -8.07 5.17 -6.51
N GLU A 131 -9.15 4.39 -6.52
CA GLU A 131 -10.37 4.70 -5.79
C GLU A 131 -10.16 4.72 -4.27
N ILE A 132 -9.37 3.78 -3.75
CA ILE A 132 -8.91 3.84 -2.35
C ILE A 132 -8.15 5.14 -2.12
N GLY A 133 -7.17 5.46 -2.97
CA GLY A 133 -6.38 6.68 -2.84
C GLY A 133 -7.23 7.97 -2.77
N LYS A 134 -8.27 8.07 -3.61
CA LYS A 134 -9.25 9.16 -3.61
C LYS A 134 -10.11 9.16 -2.34
N THR A 135 -10.59 7.98 -1.93
CA THR A 135 -11.39 7.82 -0.71
C THR A 135 -10.61 8.27 0.53
N LEU A 136 -9.35 7.85 0.68
CA LEU A 136 -8.50 8.26 1.80
C LEU A 136 -8.24 9.76 1.81
N ARG A 137 -8.11 10.39 0.62
CA ARG A 137 -8.01 11.84 0.51
C ARG A 137 -9.26 12.52 1.05
N TYR A 138 -10.43 12.11 0.59
CA TYR A 138 -11.70 12.66 1.05
C TYR A 138 -11.89 12.50 2.56
N LEU A 139 -11.61 11.31 3.10
CA LEU A 139 -11.74 11.04 4.54
C LEU A 139 -10.79 11.91 5.36
N TYR A 140 -9.52 12.01 4.94
CA TYR A 140 -8.53 12.83 5.62
C TYR A 140 -8.87 14.32 5.58
N GLU A 141 -9.35 14.84 4.45
CA GLU A 141 -9.77 16.25 4.30
C GLU A 141 -11.05 16.59 5.08
N LYS A 142 -11.76 15.58 5.59
CA LYS A 142 -12.95 15.72 6.42
C LYS A 142 -12.72 15.31 7.88
N ASP A 143 -11.46 15.09 8.27
CA ASP A 143 -11.08 14.62 9.60
C ASP A 143 -11.81 13.33 10.02
N LYS A 144 -12.09 12.45 9.05
CA LYS A 144 -12.77 11.14 9.22
C LYS A 144 -11.76 9.99 9.26
N PHE A 145 -10.90 9.98 10.26
CA PHE A 145 -9.92 8.92 10.47
C PHE A 145 -9.58 8.79 11.96
N TYR A 146 -9.07 7.64 12.35
CA TYR A 146 -8.48 7.47 13.67
C TYR A 146 -7.02 7.89 13.65
N GLU A 147 -6.68 8.86 14.50
CA GLU A 147 -5.30 9.25 14.73
C GLU A 147 -4.53 8.09 15.38
N MET A 148 -3.31 7.88 14.90
CA MET A 148 -2.44 6.81 15.37
C MET A 148 -1.01 7.29 15.51
N ASP A 149 -0.69 7.88 16.66
CA ASP A 149 0.62 8.46 16.97
C ASP A 149 1.77 7.46 16.85
N SER A 150 1.51 6.20 17.20
CA SER A 150 2.49 5.12 17.17
C SER A 150 2.74 4.55 15.76
N LEU A 151 2.05 5.05 14.73
CA LEU A 151 2.19 4.52 13.38
C LEU A 151 3.48 5.07 12.74
N ASP A 152 4.59 4.38 13.01
CA ASP A 152 5.89 4.60 12.38
C ASP A 152 6.24 3.49 11.35
N ALA A 153 7.45 3.54 10.80
CA ALA A 153 7.91 2.55 9.82
C ALA A 153 7.90 1.10 10.36
N ARG A 154 8.31 0.88 11.61
CA ARG A 154 8.35 -0.46 12.21
C ARG A 154 6.94 -0.94 12.50
N ASN A 155 6.11 -0.09 13.09
CA ASN A 155 4.72 -0.40 13.39
C ASN A 155 3.92 -0.71 12.12
N LEU A 156 4.03 0.13 11.08
CA LEU A 156 3.38 -0.10 9.80
C LEU A 156 3.80 -1.45 9.20
N ASN A 157 5.10 -1.70 9.08
CA ASN A 157 5.61 -2.96 8.52
C ASN A 157 5.11 -4.17 9.32
N SER A 158 5.12 -4.09 10.66
CA SER A 158 4.65 -5.17 11.54
C SER A 158 3.14 -5.44 11.39
N ARG A 159 2.33 -4.40 11.16
CA ARG A 159 0.88 -4.54 10.97
C ARG A 159 0.55 -5.23 9.66
N VAL A 160 1.14 -4.76 8.56
CA VAL A 160 0.83 -5.32 7.23
C VAL A 160 1.40 -6.72 7.04
N THR A 161 2.45 -7.08 7.79
CA THR A 161 3.04 -8.43 7.83
C THR A 161 2.67 -9.20 9.10
N SER A 162 1.59 -8.82 9.79
CA SER A 162 1.15 -9.50 11.01
C SER A 162 0.76 -10.95 10.71
N LYS A 163 1.15 -11.87 11.61
CA LYS A 163 0.70 -13.27 11.57
C LYS A 163 -0.68 -13.47 12.24
N GLN A 164 -1.35 -12.38 12.63
CA GLN A 164 -2.70 -12.45 13.16
C GLN A 164 -3.70 -12.80 12.04
N ILE A 165 -4.65 -13.68 12.37
CA ILE A 165 -5.86 -13.90 11.57
C ILE A 165 -6.90 -12.91 12.08
N TYR A 166 -7.40 -12.03 11.21
CA TYR A 166 -8.46 -11.10 11.57
C TYR A 166 -9.81 -11.81 11.71
N GLN A 167 -10.77 -11.15 12.32
CA GLN A 167 -12.13 -11.68 12.42
C GLN A 167 -12.66 -12.04 11.01
N ASP A 168 -13.26 -13.22 10.90
CA ASP A 168 -13.83 -13.81 9.68
C ASP A 168 -12.82 -14.15 8.55
N ASN A 169 -11.52 -13.93 8.77
CA ASN A 169 -10.48 -14.39 7.86
C ASN A 169 -10.13 -15.86 8.10
N LYS A 170 -9.68 -16.55 7.04
CA LYS A 170 -9.10 -17.90 7.14
C LYS A 170 -7.58 -17.86 7.19
N HIS A 171 -6.97 -16.81 6.62
CA HIS A 171 -5.53 -16.65 6.52
C HIS A 171 -5.04 -15.44 7.30
N THR A 172 -3.74 -15.45 7.60
CA THR A 172 -3.12 -14.33 8.31
C THR A 172 -3.11 -13.06 7.44
N GLN A 173 -3.08 -11.90 8.10
CA GLN A 173 -2.88 -10.61 7.42
C GLN A 173 -1.66 -10.64 6.49
N ARG A 174 -0.56 -11.26 6.92
CA ARG A 174 0.66 -11.45 6.11
C ARG A 174 0.39 -12.23 4.83
N GLU A 175 -0.21 -13.42 4.94
CA GLU A 175 -0.43 -14.29 3.76
C GLU A 175 -1.37 -13.61 2.76
N ASN A 176 -2.44 -12.99 3.25
CA ASN A 176 -3.37 -12.25 2.40
C ASN A 176 -2.66 -11.07 1.70
N PHE A 177 -1.89 -10.29 2.45
CA PHE A 177 -1.14 -9.15 1.92
C PHE A 177 -0.09 -9.58 0.89
N GLU A 178 0.72 -10.60 1.18
CA GLU A 178 1.74 -11.13 0.26
C GLU A 178 1.12 -11.69 -1.02
N ARG A 179 -0.01 -12.40 -0.93
CA ARG A 179 -0.73 -12.88 -2.11
C ARG A 179 -1.28 -11.74 -2.97
N PHE A 180 -1.74 -10.66 -2.35
CA PHE A 180 -2.17 -9.47 -3.07
C PHE A 180 -0.98 -8.78 -3.76
N ILE A 181 0.15 -8.62 -3.06
CA ILE A 181 1.39 -8.07 -3.61
C ILE A 181 1.92 -8.94 -4.76
N LYS A 182 1.87 -10.27 -4.63
CA LYS A 182 2.22 -11.22 -5.69
C LYS A 182 1.37 -11.01 -6.93
N ASP A 183 0.06 -10.85 -6.75
CA ASP A 183 -0.85 -10.67 -7.87
C ASP A 183 -0.59 -9.40 -8.65
N ILE A 184 -0.17 -8.33 -7.97
CA ILE A 184 0.29 -7.09 -8.60
C ILE A 184 1.62 -7.33 -9.33
N PHE A 185 2.60 -7.93 -8.65
CA PHE A 185 3.94 -8.15 -9.19
C PHE A 185 3.97 -9.02 -10.45
N ASP A 186 3.13 -10.06 -10.50
CA ASP A 186 3.06 -10.98 -11.64
C ASP A 186 2.27 -10.39 -12.84
N LYS A 187 1.56 -9.28 -12.64
CA LYS A 187 0.66 -8.66 -13.64
C LYS A 187 1.09 -7.27 -14.09
N ASP A 188 2.15 -6.72 -13.52
CA ASP A 188 2.84 -5.50 -13.95
C ASP A 188 4.05 -5.83 -14.84
#